data_AF-A0A6C0HIB6-F1
#
_entry.id   AF-A0A6C0HIB6-F1
#
_cell.length_a   1.000
_cell.length_b   1.000
_cell.length_c   1.000
_cell.angle_alpha   90.00
_cell.angle_beta   90.00
_cell.angle_gamma   90.00
#
_symmetry.space_group_name_H-M   'P 1'
#
loop_
_entity.id
_entity.type
_entity.pdbx_description
1 polymer ?
#
loop_
_entity_poly.entity_id
_entity_poly.type
_entity_poly.pdbx_seq_one_letter_code
_entity_poly.pdbx_strand_id
1 'polypeptide(L)'
;MDKFYTYVVIVAFVILVLALIGLGVILQNQDKGEVFPPIQSKCPDGWMTTASGCYIPVDSSKNIGTFVKTNLTAADQKYLLSSNGTGTTMTAIKPGISYELIFKPEALPCDKRKWANMHGILWDGISNYNQC
;
A
#
# COMPACT_ATOMS: atom_id res chain seq x y z
N MET A 1 -12.68 61.51 4.18
CA MET A 1 -12.05 60.55 5.11
C MET A 1 -10.80 61.20 5.65
N ASP A 2 -10.68 61.35 6.97
CA ASP A 2 -9.44 61.87 7.56
C ASP A 2 -8.27 60.95 7.24
N LYS A 3 -7.06 61.52 7.16
CA LYS A 3 -5.82 60.77 6.87
C LYS A 3 -5.66 59.56 7.80
N PHE A 4 -6.04 59.72 9.07
CA PHE A 4 -6.05 58.65 10.08
C PHE A 4 -6.88 57.42 9.66
N TYR A 5 -8.14 57.62 9.26
CA TYR A 5 -9.01 56.52 8.81
C TYR A 5 -8.46 55.81 7.58
N THR A 6 -7.87 56.57 6.65
CA THR A 6 -7.29 56.02 5.43
C THR A 6 -6.11 55.08 5.74
N TYR A 7 -5.23 55.47 6.68
CA TYR A 7 -4.12 54.61 7.11
C TYR A 7 -4.60 53.32 7.79
N VAL A 8 -5.60 53.41 8.67
CA VAL A 8 -6.15 52.24 9.37
C VAL A 8 -6.75 51.23 8.37
N VAL A 9 -7.52 51.70 7.39
CA VAL A 9 -8.15 50.82 6.39
C VAL A 9 -7.09 50.14 5.51
N ILE A 10 -6.04 50.86 5.09
CA ILE A 10 -4.97 50.28 4.28
C ILE A 10 -4.23 49.19 5.06
N VAL A 11 -3.86 49.44 6.32
CA VAL A 11 -3.16 48.45 7.15
C VAL A 11 -4.03 47.23 7.41
N ALA A 12 -5.32 47.41 7.73
CA ALA A 12 -6.25 46.31 7.93
C ALA A 12 -6.41 45.45 6.66
N PHE A 13 -6.48 46.07 5.48
CA PHE A 13 -6.56 45.36 4.20
C PHE A 13 -5.29 44.54 3.92
N VAL A 14 -4.11 45.09 4.18
CA VAL A 14 -2.84 44.36 3.99
C VAL A 14 -2.77 43.14 4.93
N ILE A 15 -3.13 43.30 6.21
CA ILE A 15 -3.15 42.19 7.17
C ILE A 15 -4.15 41.10 6.72
N LEU A 16 -5.33 41.50 6.25
CA LEU A 16 -6.34 40.59 5.73
C LEU A 16 -5.81 39.76 4.55
N VAL A 17 -5.16 40.40 3.58
CA VAL A 17 -4.58 39.71 2.41
C VAL A 17 -3.51 38.71 2.84
N LEU A 18 -2.62 39.08 3.77
CA LEU A 18 -1.59 38.18 4.28
C LEU A 18 -2.19 36.97 5.01
N ALA A 19 -3.24 37.17 5.80
CA ALA A 19 -3.95 36.08 6.48
C ALA A 19 -4.58 35.09 5.49
N LEU A 20 -5.22 35.59 4.42
CA LEU A 20 -5.82 34.75 3.38
C LEU A 20 -4.78 33.94 2.60
N ILE A 21 -3.62 34.52 2.30
CA ILE A 21 -2.50 33.80 1.67
C ILE A 21 -2.01 32.68 2.60
N GLY A 22 -1.83 32.97 3.89
CA GLY A 22 -1.40 31.97 4.87
C GLY A 22 -2.37 30.78 4.98
N LEU A 23 -3.68 31.04 5.04
CA LEU A 23 -4.70 30.00 5.04
C LEU A 23 -4.69 29.18 3.75
N GLY A 24 -4.51 29.84 2.60
CA GLY A 24 -4.42 29.16 1.30
C GLY A 24 -3.25 28.18 1.23
N VAL A 25 -2.08 28.55 1.77
CA VAL A 25 -0.90 27.66 1.79
C VAL A 25 -1.11 26.46 2.70
N ILE A 26 -1.74 26.64 3.87
CA ILE A 26 -1.98 25.55 4.83
C ILE A 26 -2.94 24.52 4.22
N LEU A 27 -4.02 24.96 3.59
CA LEU A 27 -5.01 24.07 2.96
C LEU A 27 -4.42 23.26 1.80
N GLN A 28 -3.47 23.81 1.04
CA GLN A 28 -2.83 23.10 -0.07
C GLN A 28 -1.97 21.89 0.34
N ASN A 29 -1.65 21.75 1.63
CA ASN A 29 -0.73 20.73 2.12
C ASN A 29 -1.37 19.68 3.02
N GLN A 30 -2.68 19.73 3.27
CA GLN A 30 -3.35 18.79 4.18
C GLN A 30 -3.35 17.34 3.65
N ASP A 31 -3.45 17.14 2.33
CA ASP A 31 -3.61 15.79 1.77
C ASP A 31 -2.30 15.15 1.28
N LYS A 32 -1.18 15.85 1.35
CA LYS A 32 0.11 15.38 0.78
C LYS A 32 0.78 14.28 1.60
N GLY A 33 0.34 14.05 2.84
CA GLY A 33 0.92 13.08 3.76
C GLY A 33 -0.01 11.95 4.18
N GLU A 34 -1.27 11.96 3.73
CA GLU A 34 -2.25 10.97 4.17
C GLU A 34 -1.96 9.62 3.52
N VAL A 35 -1.66 8.64 4.38
CA VAL A 35 -1.40 7.25 4.00
C VAL A 35 -2.75 6.61 3.69
N PHE A 36 -2.97 6.23 2.43
CA PHE A 36 -4.19 5.53 2.02
C PHE A 36 -3.86 4.16 1.43
N PRO A 37 -4.59 3.09 1.81
CA PRO A 37 -5.62 3.04 2.88
C PRO A 37 -5.01 3.07 4.30
N PRO A 38 -5.76 3.55 5.32
CA PRO A 38 -5.28 3.61 6.71
C PRO A 38 -5.14 2.23 7.36
N ILE A 39 -5.84 1.23 6.82
CA ILE A 39 -5.76 -0.17 7.25
C ILE A 39 -5.29 -1.02 6.06
N GLN A 40 -4.33 -1.90 6.31
CA GLN A 40 -3.86 -2.84 5.32
C GLN A 40 -4.23 -4.25 5.77
N SER A 41 -4.92 -4.99 4.92
CA SER A 41 -5.23 -6.39 5.21
C SER A 41 -3.93 -7.21 5.17
N LYS A 42 -3.82 -8.22 6.05
CA LYS A 42 -2.62 -9.08 6.12
C LYS A 42 -2.42 -9.90 4.85
N CYS A 43 -3.51 -10.22 4.14
CA CYS A 43 -3.54 -11.13 3.00
C CYS A 43 -4.39 -10.57 1.86
N PRO A 44 -4.16 -11.01 0.62
CA PRO A 44 -5.00 -10.63 -0.51
C PRO A 44 -6.48 -10.95 -0.30
N ASP A 45 -7.34 -10.25 -1.05
CA ASP A 45 -8.78 -10.31 -0.83
C ASP A 45 -9.32 -11.73 -1.11
N GLY A 46 -10.01 -12.30 -0.12
CA GLY A 46 -10.54 -13.67 -0.20
C GLY A 46 -9.55 -14.77 0.12
N TRP A 47 -8.30 -14.44 0.47
CA TRP A 47 -7.31 -15.41 0.93
C TRP A 47 -7.42 -15.60 2.45
N MET A 48 -7.14 -16.82 2.94
CA MET A 48 -7.19 -17.11 4.38
C MET A 48 -5.86 -16.77 5.04
N THR A 49 -5.89 -16.27 6.27
CA THR A 49 -4.68 -16.00 7.06
C THR A 49 -4.16 -17.26 7.75
N THR A 50 -2.85 -17.43 7.75
CA THR A 50 -2.11 -18.44 8.53
C THR A 50 -1.36 -17.76 9.69
N ALA A 51 -0.72 -18.55 10.55
CA ALA A 51 0.19 -18.04 11.57
C ALA A 51 1.28 -17.13 10.97
N SER A 52 1.98 -17.62 9.94
CA SER A 52 3.12 -16.93 9.31
C SER A 52 2.77 -16.11 8.08
N GLY A 53 1.78 -16.51 7.29
CA GLY A 53 1.45 -15.85 6.03
C GLY A 53 0.00 -16.00 5.62
N CYS A 54 -0.22 -16.27 4.33
CA CYS A 54 -1.53 -16.38 3.71
C CYS A 54 -1.65 -17.73 3.00
N TYR A 55 -2.79 -18.39 3.13
CA TYR A 55 -3.12 -19.55 2.31
C TYR A 55 -3.35 -19.12 0.87
N ILE A 56 -2.66 -19.77 -0.07
CA ILE A 56 -2.93 -19.62 -1.48
C ILE A 56 -4.20 -20.42 -1.80
N PRO A 57 -5.27 -19.79 -2.31
CA PRO A 57 -6.49 -20.50 -2.63
C PRO A 57 -6.32 -21.42 -3.84
N VAL A 58 -7.25 -22.35 -4.03
CA VAL A 58 -7.20 -23.34 -5.13
C VAL A 58 -7.44 -22.66 -6.49
N ASP A 59 -7.02 -23.31 -7.58
CA ASP A 59 -7.00 -22.70 -8.93
C ASP A 59 -8.39 -22.32 -9.50
N SER A 60 -9.48 -22.68 -8.81
CA SER A 60 -10.86 -22.27 -9.15
C SER A 60 -11.39 -21.11 -8.29
N SER A 61 -10.60 -20.58 -7.37
CA SER A 61 -10.99 -19.48 -6.50
C SER A 61 -10.88 -18.13 -7.19
N LYS A 62 -11.68 -17.16 -6.72
CA LYS A 62 -11.53 -15.77 -7.15
C LYS A 62 -10.18 -15.21 -6.68
N ASN A 63 -9.66 -14.24 -7.41
CA ASN A 63 -8.47 -13.47 -7.01
C ASN A 63 -7.18 -14.29 -6.84
N ILE A 64 -6.98 -15.31 -7.69
CA ILE A 64 -5.72 -16.10 -7.75
C ILE A 64 -4.67 -15.44 -8.65
N GLY A 65 -5.08 -14.56 -9.56
CA GLY A 65 -4.18 -13.91 -10.51
C GLY A 65 -3.46 -14.90 -11.41
N THR A 66 -2.26 -14.52 -11.87
CA THR A 66 -1.36 -15.36 -12.66
C THR A 66 -0.24 -15.98 -11.83
N PHE A 67 -0.32 -15.90 -10.50
CA PHE A 67 0.74 -16.37 -9.62
C PHE A 67 0.85 -17.89 -9.62
N VAL A 68 2.05 -18.40 -9.90
CA VAL A 68 2.32 -19.84 -9.96
C VAL A 68 3.01 -20.30 -8.67
N LYS A 69 2.27 -21.05 -7.84
CA LYS A 69 2.73 -21.61 -6.55
C LYS A 69 3.90 -22.61 -6.68
N THR A 70 4.03 -23.25 -7.84
CA THR A 70 5.10 -24.18 -8.20
C THR A 70 6.01 -23.51 -9.23
N ASN A 71 7.26 -23.21 -8.87
CA ASN A 71 8.23 -22.49 -9.70
C ASN A 71 8.17 -20.95 -9.62
N LEU A 72 8.32 -20.42 -8.40
CA LEU A 72 8.65 -19.03 -8.11
C LEU A 72 9.72 -18.50 -9.07
N THR A 73 9.39 -17.41 -9.75
CA THR A 73 10.34 -16.70 -10.60
C THR A 73 11.35 -15.92 -9.74
N ALA A 74 12.44 -15.45 -10.35
CA ALA A 74 13.37 -14.54 -9.67
C ALA A 74 12.69 -13.25 -9.16
N ALA A 75 11.63 -12.81 -9.84
CA ALA A 75 10.82 -11.67 -9.42
C ALA A 75 10.01 -11.98 -8.15
N ASP A 76 9.50 -13.20 -8.01
CA ASP A 76 8.79 -13.66 -6.82
C ASP A 76 9.74 -13.84 -5.63
N GLN A 77 10.87 -14.50 -5.87
CA GLN A 77 11.91 -14.75 -4.86
C GLN A 77 12.54 -13.46 -4.32
N LYS A 78 12.36 -12.33 -5.01
CA LYS A 78 12.75 -11.03 -4.48
C LYS A 78 11.96 -10.69 -3.20
N TYR A 79 10.67 -11.00 -3.17
CA TYR A 79 9.74 -10.56 -2.13
C TYR A 79 9.26 -11.68 -1.21
N LEU A 80 9.23 -12.92 -1.69
CA LEU A 80 8.70 -14.09 -0.97
C LEU A 80 9.82 -14.93 -0.35
N LEU A 81 9.50 -15.62 0.74
CA LEU A 81 10.37 -16.65 1.32
C LEU A 81 10.20 -17.97 0.54
N SER A 82 11.32 -18.56 0.14
CA SER A 82 11.38 -19.92 -0.41
C SER A 82 11.68 -20.91 0.71
N SER A 83 11.03 -22.09 0.69
CA SER A 83 11.12 -23.07 1.77
C SER A 83 12.51 -23.70 1.93
N ASN A 84 13.36 -23.64 0.90
CA ASN A 84 14.62 -24.43 0.84
C ASN A 84 15.89 -23.60 0.65
N GLY A 85 15.85 -22.27 0.84
CA GLY A 85 17.04 -21.40 0.75
C GLY A 85 17.70 -21.27 -0.64
N THR A 86 17.33 -22.12 -1.60
CA THR A 86 17.78 -22.13 -3.01
C THR A 86 16.68 -22.60 -3.98
N GLY A 87 15.43 -22.76 -3.52
CA GLY A 87 14.36 -23.41 -4.28
C GLY A 87 13.36 -22.47 -4.96
N THR A 88 12.81 -22.91 -6.09
CA THR A 88 11.72 -22.28 -6.84
C THR A 88 10.33 -22.64 -6.26
N THR A 89 10.23 -23.24 -5.09
CA THR A 89 8.95 -23.77 -4.57
C THR A 89 8.62 -23.25 -3.18
N MET A 90 7.34 -22.96 -2.96
CA MET A 90 6.81 -22.51 -1.67
C MET A 90 6.55 -23.68 -0.73
N THR A 91 6.58 -23.44 0.58
CA THR A 91 6.30 -24.46 1.59
C THR A 91 4.86 -24.95 1.45
N ALA A 92 4.68 -26.25 1.18
CA ALA A 92 3.38 -26.88 1.29
C ALA A 92 3.06 -27.10 2.78
N ILE A 93 1.97 -26.52 3.27
CA ILE A 93 1.53 -26.60 4.67
C ILE A 93 0.98 -28.02 4.97
N LYS A 94 0.52 -28.73 3.93
CA LYS A 94 0.17 -30.15 3.98
C LYS A 94 0.56 -30.82 2.66
N PRO A 95 1.00 -32.09 2.68
CA PRO A 95 1.19 -32.86 1.45
C PRO A 95 -0.14 -32.91 0.69
N GLY A 96 -0.20 -32.26 -0.47
CA GLY A 96 -1.31 -32.40 -1.41
C GLY A 96 -1.99 -31.12 -1.89
N ILE A 97 -2.38 -30.15 -1.04
CA ILE A 97 -3.41 -29.16 -1.48
C ILE A 97 -3.26 -27.72 -0.94
N SER A 98 -2.28 -27.36 -0.10
CA SER A 98 -2.23 -25.97 0.45
C SER A 98 -0.83 -25.41 0.55
N TYR A 99 -0.57 -24.32 -0.18
CA TYR A 99 0.70 -23.58 -0.16
C TYR A 99 0.56 -22.33 0.70
N GLU A 100 1.62 -21.97 1.44
CA GLU A 100 1.68 -20.72 2.20
C GLU A 100 2.44 -19.64 1.45
N LEU A 101 1.81 -18.49 1.27
CA LEU A 101 2.43 -17.23 0.87
C LEU A 101 2.99 -16.50 2.08
N ILE A 102 4.31 -16.50 2.18
CA ILE A 102 5.04 -15.77 3.23
C ILE A 102 5.97 -14.77 2.55
N PHE A 103 5.77 -13.49 2.86
CA PHE A 103 6.69 -12.43 2.44
C PHE A 103 7.92 -12.42 3.32
N LYS A 104 9.05 -11.99 2.75
CA LYS A 104 10.25 -11.68 3.52
C LYS A 104 9.93 -10.62 4.59
N PRO A 105 10.54 -10.69 5.78
CA PRO A 105 10.28 -9.72 6.84
C PRO A 105 10.67 -8.29 6.44
N GLU A 106 11.58 -8.11 5.47
CA GLU A 106 11.99 -6.81 4.94
C GLU A 106 11.05 -6.27 3.85
N ALA A 107 10.06 -7.04 3.38
CA ALA A 107 9.17 -6.63 2.30
C ALA A 107 8.21 -5.52 2.75
N LEU A 108 8.39 -4.32 2.20
CA LEU A 108 7.57 -3.15 2.50
C LEU A 108 6.20 -3.24 1.79
N PRO A 109 5.19 -2.43 2.19
CA PRO A 109 3.89 -2.38 1.50
C PRO A 109 4.02 -2.16 -0.01
N CYS A 110 5.02 -1.40 -0.44
CA CYS A 110 5.32 -1.15 -1.85
C CYS A 110 5.83 -2.35 -2.63
N ASP A 111 6.56 -3.24 -1.97
CA ASP A 111 7.01 -4.49 -2.55
C ASP A 111 5.84 -5.46 -2.70
N LYS A 112 4.98 -5.50 -1.69
CA LYS A 112 3.71 -6.26 -1.72
C LYS A 112 2.79 -5.74 -2.82
N ARG A 113 2.67 -4.40 -2.98
CA ARG A 113 1.90 -3.75 -4.08
C ARG A 113 2.44 -4.16 -5.44
N LYS A 114 3.76 -4.09 -5.63
CA LYS A 114 4.41 -4.47 -6.90
C LYS A 114 4.17 -5.94 -7.22
N TRP A 115 4.31 -6.83 -6.24
CA TRP A 115 4.06 -8.25 -6.42
C TRP A 115 2.58 -8.53 -6.74
N ALA A 116 1.65 -7.95 -5.99
CA ALA A 116 0.21 -8.13 -6.21
C ALA A 116 -0.21 -7.65 -7.60
N ASN A 117 0.24 -6.45 -8.01
CA ASN A 117 -0.05 -5.89 -9.32
C ASN A 117 0.59 -6.70 -10.47
N MET A 118 1.81 -7.21 -10.27
CA MET A 118 2.50 -8.05 -11.25
C MET A 118 1.71 -9.32 -11.56
N HIS A 119 1.05 -9.91 -10.55
CA HIS A 119 0.26 -11.13 -10.71
C HIS A 119 -1.24 -10.87 -10.90
N GLY A 120 -1.69 -9.62 -10.96
CA GLY A 120 -3.11 -9.29 -11.07
C GLY A 120 -3.94 -9.76 -9.86
N ILE A 121 -3.34 -9.74 -8.66
CA ILE A 121 -3.99 -10.09 -7.40
C ILE A 121 -4.48 -8.80 -6.73
N LEU A 122 -5.76 -8.78 -6.41
CA LEU A 122 -6.42 -7.73 -5.63
C LEU A 122 -6.05 -7.88 -4.15
N TRP A 123 -5.61 -6.79 -3.55
CA TRP A 123 -5.23 -6.79 -2.14
C TRP A 123 -5.57 -5.44 -1.53
N ASP A 124 -6.75 -5.36 -0.92
CA ASP A 124 -7.20 -4.12 -0.30
C ASP A 124 -6.24 -3.67 0.81
N GLY A 125 -5.86 -2.40 0.76
CA GLY A 125 -4.80 -1.85 1.61
C GLY A 125 -3.41 -1.83 0.97
N ILE A 126 -3.15 -2.68 -0.03
CA ILE A 126 -1.82 -2.86 -0.61
C ILE A 126 -1.81 -2.50 -2.10
N SER A 127 -2.70 -3.06 -2.92
CA SER A 127 -2.74 -2.79 -4.37
C SER A 127 -3.04 -1.32 -4.68
N ASN A 128 -3.79 -0.65 -3.79
CA ASN A 128 -4.18 0.76 -3.86
C ASN A 128 -3.32 1.67 -2.95
N TYR A 129 -2.25 1.16 -2.34
CA TYR A 129 -1.42 1.94 -1.41
C TYR A 129 -0.74 3.12 -2.13
N ASN A 130 -0.87 4.34 -1.60
CA ASN A 130 -0.47 5.58 -2.29
C ASN A 130 0.95 6.10 -1.94
N GLN A 131 1.66 5.48 -1.00
CA GLN A 131 3.02 5.93 -0.60
C GLN A 131 4.13 5.03 -1.13
N CYS A 132 3.99 4.62 -2.39
CA CYS A 132 5.08 4.19 -3.26
C CYS A 132 5.03 4.99 -4.54
#